data_AF-A0A533Y7B0-F1
#
_entry.id   AF-A0A533Y7B0-F1
#
_cell.length_a   1.000
_cell.length_b   1.000
_cell.length_c   1.000
_cell.angle_alpha   90.00
_cell.angle_beta   90.00
_cell.angle_gamma   90.00
#
_symmetry.space_group_name_H-M   'P 1'
#
loop_
_entity.id
_entity.type
_entity.pdbx_description
1 polymer ?
#
loop_
_entity_poly.entity_id
_entity_poly.type
_entity_poly.pdbx_seq_one_letter_code
_entity_poly.pdbx_strand_id
1 'polypeptide(L)'
;MLVCCLFAGLIMGAGSPVLAQMPDRGATPSGPIGASMAVLAMFQDADVLPPEGTPEANRIIKSVIQFQSVFQKSGDSYVRAFLSRALAQQRGSEANEAASRFHSAGWTSEVLEALREQWVATAIDQRVRLAPGFHQFNISLEDFDSLMDLVAKARIALEQRGQNMHQVFAQRRKEMPGGTH
;
A
#
# COMPACT_ATOMS: atom_id res chain seq x y z
N MET A 1 0.45 62.33 36.69
CA MET A 1 1.55 61.96 37.63
C MET A 1 2.10 60.62 37.14
N LEU A 2 3.26 60.54 36.48
CA LEU A 2 4.64 60.54 37.05
C LEU A 2 4.78 59.35 38.03
N VAL A 3 5.60 58.30 37.89
CA VAL A 3 7.04 58.05 37.57
C VAL A 3 7.17 56.50 37.43
N CYS A 4 7.75 55.85 36.39
CA CYS A 4 9.15 55.62 35.97
C CYS A 4 10.09 54.79 36.89
N CYS A 5 11.00 54.04 36.23
CA CYS A 5 12.22 53.31 36.67
C CYS A 5 12.08 51.79 36.96
N LEU A 6 12.49 50.89 36.05
CA LEU A 6 13.86 50.40 35.73
C LEU A 6 14.58 49.77 36.92
N PHE A 7 14.81 48.44 36.87
CA PHE A 7 16.10 47.83 37.21
C PHE A 7 16.35 46.58 36.37
N ALA A 8 17.53 46.58 35.75
CA ALA A 8 18.14 45.47 35.06
C ALA A 8 18.63 44.41 36.06
N GLY A 9 18.70 43.15 35.62
CA GLY A 9 19.26 42.06 36.41
C GLY A 9 19.32 40.76 35.62
N LEU A 10 20.23 40.70 34.66
CA LEU A 10 20.59 39.52 33.89
C LEU A 10 21.58 38.68 34.72
N ILE A 11 21.17 37.53 35.25
CA ILE A 11 22.11 36.48 35.71
C ILE A 11 21.64 35.12 35.21
N MET A 12 22.53 34.51 34.44
CA MET A 12 22.48 33.17 33.87
C MET A 12 22.17 32.10 34.91
N GLY A 13 21.10 31.34 34.66
CA GLY A 13 20.86 30.04 35.27
C GLY A 13 20.63 29.04 34.14
N ALA A 14 21.71 28.50 33.59
CA ALA A 14 21.67 27.42 32.61
C ALA A 14 21.23 26.13 33.30
N GLY A 15 19.92 25.93 33.41
CA GLY A 15 19.30 24.64 33.68
C GLY A 15 18.64 24.16 32.40
N SER A 16 19.40 23.47 31.54
CA SER A 16 18.84 22.79 30.38
C SER A 16 17.85 21.73 30.87
N PRO A 17 16.55 21.76 30.49
CA PRO A 17 15.77 20.55 30.57
C PRO A 17 16.29 19.63 29.47
N VAL A 18 17.12 18.65 29.87
CA VAL A 18 17.34 17.44 29.07
C VAL A 18 16.00 16.70 29.09
N LEU A 19 15.08 17.15 28.24
CA LEU A 19 13.99 16.32 27.75
C LEU A 19 14.68 15.24 26.95
N ALA A 20 14.89 14.10 27.62
CA ALA A 20 15.27 12.86 26.99
C ALA A 20 14.40 12.69 25.74
N GLN A 21 15.01 12.82 24.57
CA GLN A 21 14.44 12.34 23.32
C GLN A 21 14.25 10.84 23.50
N MET A 22 13.07 10.45 23.97
CA MET A 22 12.58 9.12 23.74
C MET A 22 12.63 8.92 22.22
N PRO A 23 13.23 7.83 21.73
CA PRO A 23 13.15 7.51 20.32
C PRO A 23 11.67 7.46 19.98
N ASP A 24 11.27 8.32 19.03
CA ASP A 24 9.97 8.27 18.40
C ASP A 24 9.72 6.79 18.08
N ARG A 25 8.73 6.20 18.76
CA ARG A 25 8.23 4.87 18.42
C ARG A 25 7.62 5.06 17.05
N GLY A 26 8.46 4.89 16.03
CA GLY A 26 8.23 5.37 14.68
C GLY A 26 6.78 5.15 14.31
N ALA A 27 6.06 6.26 14.12
CA ALA A 27 4.68 6.21 13.67
C ALA A 27 4.62 5.23 12.48
N THR A 28 3.83 4.16 12.61
CA THR A 28 3.63 3.23 11.50
C THR A 28 3.31 4.06 10.27
N PRO A 29 4.07 3.93 9.16
CA PRO A 29 3.81 4.69 7.97
C PRO A 29 2.33 4.53 7.59
N SER A 30 1.57 5.61 7.65
CA SER A 30 0.13 5.58 7.35
C SER A 30 -0.13 5.32 5.86
N GLY A 31 0.90 5.53 5.02
CA GLY A 31 0.91 5.30 3.58
C GLY A 31 0.37 3.93 3.18
N PRO A 32 1.08 2.82 3.50
CA PRO A 32 0.66 1.47 3.16
C PRO A 32 -0.73 1.09 3.70
N ILE A 33 -1.08 1.54 4.91
CA ILE A 33 -2.42 1.28 5.49
C ILE A 33 -3.50 1.93 4.63
N GLY A 34 -3.35 3.22 4.34
CA GLY A 34 -4.31 3.95 3.51
C GLY A 34 -4.38 3.43 2.08
N ALA A 35 -3.28 2.92 1.54
CA ALA A 35 -3.28 2.27 0.23
C ALA A 35 -4.10 0.97 0.24
N SER A 36 -3.93 0.09 1.22
CA SER A 36 -4.78 -1.10 1.38
C SER A 36 -6.26 -0.74 1.55
N MET A 37 -6.58 0.29 2.34
CA MET A 37 -7.96 0.76 2.48
C MET A 37 -8.53 1.31 1.18
N ALA A 38 -7.72 2.03 0.38
CA ALA A 38 -8.13 2.54 -0.92
C ALA A 38 -8.42 1.41 -1.92
N VAL A 39 -7.65 0.31 -1.88
CA VAL A 39 -7.95 -0.89 -2.70
C VAL A 39 -9.30 -1.49 -2.31
N LEU A 40 -9.55 -1.68 -1.01
CA LEU A 40 -10.82 -2.23 -0.53
C LEU A 40 -12.00 -1.33 -0.88
N ALA A 41 -11.86 -0.01 -0.72
CA ALA A 41 -12.89 0.96 -1.09
C ALA A 41 -13.15 0.96 -2.61
N MET A 42 -12.12 0.83 -3.44
CA MET A 42 -12.28 0.70 -4.88
C MET A 42 -13.02 -0.58 -5.27
N PHE A 43 -12.73 -1.71 -4.61
CA PHE A 43 -13.48 -2.96 -4.84
C PHE A 43 -14.93 -2.85 -4.38
N GLN A 44 -15.20 -2.11 -3.30
CA GLN A 44 -16.55 -1.80 -2.85
C GLN A 44 -17.31 -0.94 -3.88
N ASP A 45 -16.67 0.10 -4.41
CA ASP A 45 -17.26 0.96 -5.45
C ASP A 45 -17.57 0.19 -6.72
N ALA A 46 -16.71 -0.75 -7.08
CA ALA A 46 -16.91 -1.62 -8.23
C ALA A 46 -17.98 -2.69 -8.00
N ASP A 47 -18.49 -2.85 -6.77
CA ASP A 47 -19.48 -3.87 -6.38
C ASP A 47 -18.98 -5.31 -6.66
N VAL A 48 -17.71 -5.57 -6.34
CA VAL A 48 -17.07 -6.89 -6.58
C VAL A 48 -16.67 -7.61 -5.31
N LEU A 49 -16.83 -6.97 -4.15
CA LEU A 49 -16.58 -7.63 -2.87
C LEU A 49 -17.69 -8.64 -2.56
N PRO A 50 -17.35 -9.79 -1.94
CA PRO A 50 -18.35 -10.68 -1.39
C PRO A 50 -19.08 -9.98 -0.22
N PRO A 51 -20.25 -10.51 0.19
CA PRO A 51 -21.02 -9.93 1.29
C PRO A 51 -20.18 -9.76 2.56
N GLU A 52 -20.34 -8.62 3.24
CA GLU A 52 -19.66 -8.34 4.50
C GLU A 52 -19.95 -9.39 5.56
N GLY A 53 -18.99 -9.63 6.45
CA GLY A 53 -19.09 -10.63 7.52
C GLY A 53 -18.93 -12.08 7.06
N THR A 54 -18.78 -12.34 5.76
CA THR A 54 -18.47 -13.68 5.26
C THR A 54 -16.99 -14.05 5.48
N PRO A 55 -16.65 -15.35 5.59
CA PRO A 55 -15.26 -15.79 5.62
C PRO A 55 -14.45 -15.32 4.40
N GLU A 56 -15.09 -15.20 3.24
CA GLU A 56 -14.47 -14.75 2.00
C GLU A 56 -14.10 -13.25 2.05
N ALA A 57 -14.99 -12.39 2.57
CA ALA A 57 -14.68 -10.98 2.79
C ALA A 57 -13.47 -10.81 3.72
N ASN A 58 -13.42 -11.58 4.82
CA ASN A 58 -12.28 -11.58 5.73
C ASN A 58 -10.99 -12.05 5.06
N ARG A 59 -11.07 -13.06 4.18
CA ARG A 59 -9.96 -13.57 3.39
C ARG A 59 -9.40 -12.48 2.48
N ILE A 60 -10.24 -11.72 1.78
CA ILE A 60 -9.82 -10.64 0.87
C ILE A 60 -9.13 -9.51 1.63
N ILE A 61 -9.70 -9.06 2.75
CA ILE A 61 -9.09 -8.01 3.59
C ILE A 61 -7.68 -8.43 4.02
N LYS A 62 -7.54 -9.67 4.49
CA LYS A 62 -6.23 -10.24 4.84
C LYS A 62 -5.30 -10.27 3.63
N SER A 63 -5.76 -10.75 2.46
CA SER A 63 -4.96 -10.83 1.24
C SER A 63 -4.42 -9.46 0.83
N VAL A 64 -5.26 -8.41 0.78
CA VAL A 64 -4.82 -7.06 0.38
C VAL A 64 -3.69 -6.55 1.28
N ILE A 65 -3.80 -6.74 2.59
CA ILE A 65 -2.80 -6.27 3.57
C ILE A 65 -1.52 -7.13 3.50
N GLN A 66 -1.67 -8.45 3.44
CA GLN A 66 -0.53 -9.37 3.48
C GLN A 66 0.26 -9.36 2.17
N PHE A 67 -0.40 -9.29 1.00
CA PHE A 67 0.32 -9.17 -0.27
C PHE A 67 1.08 -7.86 -0.40
N GLN A 68 0.56 -6.76 0.18
CA GLN A 68 1.35 -5.53 0.26
C GLN A 68 2.64 -5.77 1.03
N SER A 69 2.55 -6.45 2.17
CA SER A 69 3.72 -6.80 2.97
C SER A 69 4.66 -7.76 2.25
N VAL A 70 4.14 -8.76 1.52
CA VAL A 70 4.95 -9.67 0.69
C VAL A 70 5.79 -8.89 -0.30
N PHE A 71 5.18 -8.05 -1.12
CA PHE A 71 5.89 -7.35 -2.17
C PHE A 71 6.78 -6.23 -1.64
N GLN A 72 6.45 -5.65 -0.48
CA GLN A 72 7.29 -4.62 0.14
C GLN A 72 8.49 -5.17 0.91
N LYS A 73 8.35 -6.33 1.55
CA LYS A 73 9.28 -6.78 2.61
C LYS A 73 9.93 -8.14 2.34
N SER A 74 9.42 -8.93 1.39
CA SER A 74 9.93 -10.28 1.19
C SER A 74 11.41 -10.31 0.83
N GLY A 75 12.12 -11.26 1.44
CA GLY A 75 13.49 -11.65 1.10
C GLY A 75 13.58 -12.52 -0.16
N ASP A 76 12.46 -13.10 -0.56
CA ASP A 76 12.40 -14.15 -1.59
C ASP A 76 12.71 -13.59 -2.99
N SER A 77 13.66 -14.23 -3.68
CA SER A 77 14.14 -13.77 -4.98
C SER A 77 13.10 -13.93 -6.09
N TYR A 78 12.22 -14.94 -6.01
CA TYR A 78 11.13 -15.12 -6.97
C TYR A 78 10.06 -14.05 -6.81
N VAL A 79 9.68 -13.71 -5.57
CA VAL A 79 8.74 -12.62 -5.29
C VAL A 79 9.26 -11.28 -5.81
N ARG A 80 10.53 -10.95 -5.53
CA ARG A 80 11.17 -9.71 -6.02
C ARG A 80 11.26 -9.68 -7.54
N ALA A 81 11.68 -10.79 -8.16
CA ALA A 81 11.76 -10.89 -9.62
C ALA A 81 10.39 -10.77 -10.28
N PHE A 82 9.34 -11.32 -9.67
CA PHE A 82 7.97 -11.23 -10.17
C PHE A 82 7.47 -9.78 -10.18
N LEU A 83 7.62 -9.05 -9.07
CA LEU A 83 7.27 -7.62 -9.01
C LEU A 83 8.08 -6.80 -10.02
N SER A 84 9.39 -7.02 -10.07
CA SER A 84 10.27 -6.30 -11.01
C SER A 84 9.85 -6.53 -12.46
N ARG A 85 9.52 -7.77 -12.83
CA ARG A 85 9.07 -8.09 -14.20
C ARG A 85 7.72 -7.48 -14.52
N ALA A 86 6.77 -7.53 -13.57
CA ALA A 86 5.46 -6.90 -13.71
C ALA A 86 5.60 -5.40 -14.02
N LEU A 87 6.41 -4.68 -13.22
CA LEU A 87 6.61 -3.25 -13.41
C LEU A 87 7.41 -2.94 -14.68
N ALA A 88 8.41 -3.74 -15.02
CA ALA A 88 9.19 -3.55 -16.24
C ALA A 88 8.34 -3.71 -17.51
N GLN A 89 7.43 -4.68 -17.55
CA GLN A 89 6.54 -4.90 -18.68
C GLN A 89 5.56 -3.74 -18.89
N GLN A 90 5.01 -3.19 -17.81
CA GLN A 90 4.01 -2.13 -17.91
C GLN A 90 4.61 -0.72 -18.04
N ARG A 91 5.73 -0.44 -17.36
CA ARG A 91 6.27 0.92 -17.19
C ARG A 91 7.62 1.16 -17.88
N GLY A 92 8.28 0.12 -18.39
CA GLY A 92 9.57 0.25 -19.06
C GLY A 92 10.58 1.04 -18.23
N SER A 93 10.97 2.23 -18.71
CA SER A 93 11.91 3.12 -18.02
C SER A 93 11.44 3.64 -16.66
N GLU A 94 10.14 3.71 -16.41
CA GLU A 94 9.56 4.20 -15.15
C GLU A 94 9.42 3.10 -14.08
N ALA A 95 9.81 1.86 -14.38
CA ALA A 95 9.62 0.72 -13.48
C ALA A 95 10.27 0.92 -12.09
N ASN A 96 11.46 1.52 -12.04
CA ASN A 96 12.17 1.79 -10.78
C ASN A 96 11.45 2.84 -9.93
N GLU A 97 10.88 3.86 -10.56
CA GLU A 97 10.10 4.87 -9.86
C GLU A 97 8.80 4.27 -9.32
N ALA A 98 8.10 3.48 -10.13
CA ALA A 98 6.90 2.76 -9.69
C ALA A 98 7.19 1.83 -8.51
N ALA A 99 8.32 1.11 -8.54
CA ALA A 99 8.76 0.27 -7.42
C ALA A 99 9.04 1.09 -6.15
N SER A 100 9.75 2.22 -6.28
CA SER A 100 10.04 3.12 -5.14
C SER A 100 8.77 3.70 -4.51
N ARG A 101 7.82 4.16 -5.34
CA ARG A 101 6.50 4.63 -4.89
C ARG A 101 5.74 3.52 -4.18
N PHE A 102 5.76 2.30 -4.73
CA PHE A 102 5.13 1.15 -4.10
C PHE A 102 5.74 0.80 -2.73
N HIS A 103 7.07 0.77 -2.63
CA HIS A 103 7.76 0.47 -1.37
C HIS A 103 7.52 1.52 -0.28
N SER A 104 7.33 2.80 -0.66
CA SER A 104 7.12 3.89 0.29
C SER A 104 5.64 4.12 0.65
N ALA A 105 4.74 4.08 -0.33
CA ALA A 105 3.34 4.47 -0.17
C ALA A 105 2.36 3.28 -0.17
N GLY A 106 2.78 2.08 -0.55
CA GLY A 106 1.92 0.90 -0.66
C GLY A 106 1.28 0.75 -2.04
N TRP A 107 0.14 0.07 -2.09
CA TRP A 107 -0.60 -0.18 -3.33
C TRP A 107 -0.83 1.07 -4.18
N THR A 108 -0.75 0.86 -5.50
CA THR A 108 -1.26 1.76 -6.53
C THR A 108 -2.09 0.94 -7.50
N SER A 109 -3.03 1.57 -8.19
CA SER A 109 -3.84 0.88 -9.20
C SER A 109 -2.96 0.32 -10.32
N GLU A 110 -1.85 0.97 -10.65
CA GLU A 110 -0.93 0.51 -11.69
C GLU A 110 -0.13 -0.71 -11.25
N VAL A 111 0.34 -0.76 -9.99
CA VAL A 111 0.98 -1.97 -9.46
C VAL A 111 -0.01 -3.15 -9.45
N LEU A 112 -1.27 -2.92 -9.09
CA LEU A 112 -2.29 -3.97 -9.11
C LEU A 112 -2.51 -4.52 -10.52
N GLU A 113 -2.61 -3.65 -11.53
CA GLU A 113 -2.72 -4.08 -12.92
C GLU A 113 -1.47 -4.81 -13.41
N ALA A 114 -0.28 -4.28 -13.14
CA ALA A 114 0.98 -4.90 -13.51
C ALA A 114 1.09 -6.31 -12.95
N LEU A 115 0.77 -6.48 -11.66
CA LEU A 115 0.81 -7.79 -11.01
C LEU A 115 -0.23 -8.75 -11.60
N ARG A 116 -1.42 -8.25 -11.93
CA ARG A 116 -2.47 -9.05 -12.57
C ARG A 116 -2.04 -9.51 -13.97
N GLU A 117 -1.51 -8.61 -14.78
CA GLU A 117 -1.00 -8.93 -16.13
C GLU A 117 0.15 -9.93 -16.06
N GLN A 118 1.11 -9.68 -15.18
CA GLN A 118 2.21 -10.61 -14.94
C GLN A 118 1.71 -11.96 -14.43
N TRP A 119 0.72 -12.01 -13.52
CA TRP A 119 0.15 -13.25 -13.02
C TRP A 119 -0.46 -14.07 -14.17
N VAL A 120 -1.33 -13.45 -14.96
CA VAL A 120 -1.97 -14.09 -16.13
C VAL A 120 -0.93 -14.60 -17.12
N ALA A 121 0.12 -13.82 -17.41
CA ALA A 121 1.19 -14.21 -18.33
C ALA A 121 2.15 -15.27 -17.77
N THR A 122 2.20 -15.47 -16.46
CA THR A 122 3.12 -16.42 -15.83
C THR A 122 2.54 -17.83 -15.88
N ALA A 123 3.31 -18.78 -16.43
CA ALA A 123 2.94 -20.18 -16.48
C ALA A 123 2.80 -20.82 -15.08
N ILE A 124 1.95 -21.84 -14.95
CA ILE A 124 1.60 -22.45 -13.65
C ILE A 124 2.85 -22.96 -12.90
N ASP A 125 3.77 -23.61 -13.61
CA ASP A 125 5.04 -24.13 -13.07
C ASP A 125 5.99 -23.02 -12.57
N GLN A 126 5.84 -21.79 -13.09
CA GLN A 126 6.54 -20.62 -12.59
C GLN A 126 5.82 -19.98 -11.40
N ARG A 127 4.48 -19.95 -11.40
CA ARG A 127 3.67 -19.44 -10.29
C ARG A 127 3.95 -20.20 -8.99
N VAL A 128 4.11 -21.53 -9.06
CA VAL A 128 4.39 -22.35 -7.86
C VAL A 128 5.67 -21.95 -7.14
N ARG A 129 6.63 -21.31 -7.84
CA ARG A 129 7.88 -20.83 -7.23
C ARG A 129 7.68 -19.64 -6.28
N LEU A 130 6.52 -18.98 -6.31
CA LEU A 130 6.18 -17.89 -5.40
C LEU A 130 5.66 -18.38 -4.04
N ALA A 131 5.22 -19.64 -3.95
CA ALA A 131 4.61 -20.19 -2.74
C ALA A 131 5.50 -20.04 -1.48
N PRO A 132 6.81 -20.34 -1.52
CA PRO A 132 7.66 -20.14 -0.34
C PRO A 132 7.68 -18.70 0.17
N GLY A 133 7.74 -17.72 -0.74
CA GLY A 133 7.70 -16.31 -0.40
C GLY A 133 6.35 -15.85 0.15
N PHE A 134 5.24 -16.40 -0.37
CA PHE A 134 3.89 -16.09 0.11
C PHE A 134 3.63 -16.70 1.50
N HIS A 135 4.07 -17.94 1.74
CA HIS A 135 3.88 -18.63 3.01
C HIS A 135 4.57 -17.95 4.19
N GLN A 136 5.67 -17.22 3.98
CA GLN A 136 6.30 -16.39 5.01
C GLN A 136 5.36 -15.32 5.61
N PHE A 137 4.30 -14.97 4.88
CA PHE A 137 3.31 -13.95 5.27
C PHE A 137 1.91 -14.55 5.51
N ASN A 138 1.83 -15.87 5.70
CA ASN A 138 0.58 -16.60 5.99
C ASN A 138 -0.49 -16.46 4.90
N ILE A 139 -0.08 -16.41 3.64
CA ILE A 139 -0.94 -16.38 2.45
C ILE A 139 -0.46 -17.41 1.43
N SER A 140 -1.33 -17.75 0.47
CA SER A 140 -1.18 -18.83 -0.51
C SER A 140 -1.25 -18.30 -1.95
N LEU A 141 -0.96 -19.16 -2.92
CA LEU A 141 -1.15 -18.84 -4.34
C LEU A 141 -2.61 -18.61 -4.69
N GLU A 142 -3.53 -19.36 -4.07
CA GLU A 142 -4.98 -19.20 -4.26
C GLU A 142 -5.45 -17.83 -3.75
N ASP A 143 -4.93 -17.38 -2.61
CA ASP A 143 -5.21 -16.03 -2.09
C ASP A 143 -4.79 -14.95 -3.09
N PHE A 144 -3.67 -15.16 -3.78
CA PHE A 144 -3.18 -14.22 -4.78
C PHE A 144 -4.03 -14.27 -6.05
N ASP A 145 -4.39 -15.47 -6.49
CA ASP A 145 -5.26 -15.68 -7.65
C ASP A 145 -6.62 -14.99 -7.45
N SER A 146 -7.26 -15.20 -6.29
CA SER A 146 -8.51 -14.53 -5.93
C SER A 146 -8.37 -13.00 -5.89
N LEU A 147 -7.26 -12.48 -5.38
CA LEU A 147 -7.02 -11.03 -5.38
C LEU A 147 -6.85 -10.49 -6.81
N MET A 148 -6.10 -11.17 -7.68
CA MET A 148 -5.90 -10.74 -9.06
C MET A 148 -7.19 -10.84 -9.89
N ASP A 149 -8.05 -11.81 -9.60
CA ASP A 149 -9.39 -11.91 -10.19
C ASP A 149 -10.29 -10.74 -9.77
N LEU A 150 -10.25 -10.33 -8.50
CA LEU A 150 -10.95 -9.13 -8.02
C LEU A 150 -10.47 -7.84 -8.69
N VAL A 151 -9.16 -7.70 -8.92
CA VAL A 151 -8.62 -6.56 -9.69
C VAL A 151 -9.22 -6.53 -11.10
N ALA A 152 -9.28 -7.69 -11.78
CA ALA A 152 -9.85 -7.78 -13.11
C ALA A 152 -11.36 -7.46 -13.11
N LYS A 153 -12.12 -8.02 -12.17
CA LYS A 153 -13.56 -7.74 -12.01
C LYS A 153 -13.82 -6.28 -11.72
N ALA A 154 -13.04 -5.66 -10.82
CA ALA A 154 -13.19 -4.26 -10.46
C ALA A 154 -12.98 -3.35 -11.67
N ARG A 155 -11.91 -3.59 -12.44
CA ARG A 155 -11.66 -2.87 -13.68
C ARG A 155 -12.83 -2.97 -14.66
N ILE A 156 -13.29 -4.19 -14.94
CA ILE A 156 -14.39 -4.43 -15.89
C ILE A 156 -15.67 -3.74 -15.43
N ALA A 157 -16.03 -3.86 -14.15
CA ALA A 157 -17.25 -3.26 -13.60
C ALA A 157 -17.21 -1.73 -13.64
N LEU A 158 -16.07 -1.12 -13.34
CA LEU A 158 -15.87 0.33 -13.43
C LEU A 158 -15.91 0.81 -14.89
N GLU A 159 -15.23 0.11 -15.81
CA GLU A 159 -15.23 0.44 -17.25
C GLU A 159 -16.65 0.38 -17.84
N GLN A 160 -17.45 -0.61 -17.46
CA GLN A 160 -18.87 -0.72 -17.87
C GLN A 160 -19.72 0.46 -17.39
N ARG A 161 -19.32 1.13 -16.31
CA ARG A 161 -19.96 2.34 -15.77
C ARG A 161 -19.34 3.63 -16.31
N GLY A 162 -18.40 3.54 -17.26
CA GLY A 162 -17.68 4.68 -17.81
C GLY A 162 -16.66 5.29 -16.84
N GLN A 163 -16.26 4.55 -15.80
CA GLN A 163 -15.29 4.99 -14.80
C GLN A 163 -13.91 4.40 -15.08
N ASN A 164 -12.86 5.15 -14.75
CA ASN A 164 -11.49 4.68 -14.85
C ASN A 164 -10.98 4.18 -13.48
N MET A 165 -10.50 2.94 -13.41
CA MET A 165 -10.04 2.32 -12.16
C MET A 165 -8.93 3.15 -11.47
N HIS A 166 -8.01 3.74 -12.23
CA HIS A 166 -6.94 4.56 -11.64
C HIS A 166 -7.48 5.83 -10.98
N GLN A 167 -8.45 6.48 -11.62
CA GLN A 167 -9.10 7.67 -11.07
C GLN A 167 -9.89 7.35 -9.80
N VAL A 168 -10.63 6.24 -9.79
CA VAL A 168 -11.37 5.77 -8.61
C VAL A 168 -10.42 5.45 -7.46
N PHE A 169 -9.35 4.70 -7.72
CA PHE A 169 -8.32 4.43 -6.72
C PHE A 169 -7.69 5.71 -6.18
N ALA A 170 -7.29 6.63 -7.06
CA ALA A 170 -6.65 7.89 -6.67
C ALA A 170 -7.59 8.76 -5.82
N GLN A 171 -8.89 8.78 -6.15
CA GLN A 171 -9.90 9.49 -5.36
C GLN A 171 -10.03 8.88 -3.96
N ARG A 172 -10.18 7.56 -3.87
CA ARG A 172 -10.23 6.86 -2.58
C ARG A 172 -8.94 7.05 -1.79
N ARG A 173 -7.78 7.04 -2.44
CA ARG A 173 -6.50 7.23 -1.77
C ARG A 173 -6.40 8.58 -1.04
N LYS A 174 -7.00 9.64 -1.56
CA LYS A 174 -7.04 10.98 -0.93
C LYS A 174 -7.89 11.01 0.35
N GLU A 175 -8.86 10.11 0.47
CA GLU A 175 -9.74 9.99 1.64
C GLU A 175 -9.12 9.11 2.74
N MET A 176 -8.02 8.41 2.44
CA MET A 176 -7.39 7.44 3.34
C MET A 176 -6.14 7.99 4.03
N PRO A 177 -5.76 7.44 5.21
CA PRO A 177 -4.55 7.84 5.92
C PRO A 177 -3.29 7.88 5.04
N GLY A 178 -2.47 8.91 5.22
CA GLY A 178 -1.24 9.10 4.43
C GLY A 178 -1.48 9.40 2.94
N GLY A 179 -2.71 9.78 2.55
CA GLY A 179 -3.00 10.29 1.22
C GLY A 179 -2.46 11.70 1.07
N THR A 180 -1.82 11.98 -0.06
CA THR A 180 -1.44 13.36 -0.43
C THR A 180 -2.64 14.04 -1.06
N HIS A 181 -3.11 15.11 -0.42
CA HIS A 181 -4.13 16.02 -0.96
C HIS A 181 -3.56 16.89 -2.08
#